data_AF-A0A254TSL9-F1
#
_entry.id   AF-A0A254TSL9-F1
#
_cell.length_a   1.000
_cell.length_b   1.000
_cell.length_c   1.000
_cell.angle_alpha   90.00
_cell.angle_beta   90.00
_cell.angle_gamma   90.00
#
_symmetry.space_group_name_H-M   'P 1'
#
loop_
_entity.id
_entity.type
_entity.pdbx_description
1 polymer ?
#
loop_
_entity_poly.entity_id
_entity_poly.type
_entity_poly.pdbx_seq_one_letter_code
_entity_poly.pdbx_strand_id
1 'polypeptide(L)'
;MAGSSIIADDIRRFILTSIPSVPFLEAMLLLRNETGVAWDSTHLAKRLYLSDKAATTLLAELHAAGIAAPNARTEGGYCFHPASEALADIIGKVASAYAAHLVEVTHLIHSRSGKRAVQFADAFKWRKES
;
A
#
# COMPACT_ATOMS: atom_id res chain seq x y z
N MET A 1 -11.48 10.13 -28.72
CA MET A 1 -10.30 10.75 -28.09
C MET A 1 -10.10 10.08 -26.74
N ALA A 2 -9.32 9.00 -26.68
CA ALA A 2 -9.04 8.35 -25.40
C ALA A 2 -8.12 9.28 -24.60
N GLY A 3 -8.61 9.80 -23.47
CA GLY A 3 -7.79 10.62 -22.58
C GLY A 3 -6.55 9.82 -22.18
N SER A 4 -5.38 10.31 -22.56
CA SER A 4 -4.11 9.73 -22.09
C SER A 4 -4.11 9.86 -20.57
N SER A 5 -4.29 8.74 -19.87
CA SER A 5 -4.23 8.74 -18.43
C SER A 5 -2.82 9.16 -18.03
N ILE A 6 -2.74 10.15 -17.14
CA ILE A 6 -1.49 10.78 -16.69
C ILE A 6 -0.57 9.75 -15.99
N ILE A 7 -1.16 8.69 -15.43
CA ILE A 7 -0.45 7.58 -14.81
C ILE A 7 -0.32 6.43 -15.81
N ALA A 8 0.90 5.92 -16.03
CA ALA A 8 1.14 4.79 -16.92
C ALA A 8 0.32 3.53 -16.53
N ASP A 9 -0.04 2.71 -17.52
CA ASP A 9 -0.96 1.59 -17.32
C ASP A 9 -0.41 0.49 -16.40
N ASP A 10 0.91 0.22 -16.45
CA ASP A 10 1.60 -0.71 -15.56
C ASP A 10 1.52 -0.23 -14.10
N ILE A 11 1.77 1.05 -13.85
CA ILE A 11 1.66 1.69 -12.54
C ILE A 11 0.21 1.64 -12.04
N ARG A 12 -0.76 2.01 -12.89
CA ARG A 12 -2.18 1.98 -12.55
C ARG A 12 -2.62 0.57 -12.19
N ARG A 13 -2.21 -0.43 -12.97
CA ARG A 13 -2.54 -1.84 -12.71
C ARG A 13 -1.98 -2.27 -11.37
N PHE A 14 -0.71 -1.97 -11.09
CA PHE A 14 -0.07 -2.30 -9.82
C PHE A 14 -0.79 -1.66 -8.62
N ILE A 15 -1.13 -0.37 -8.70
CA ILE A 15 -1.91 0.31 -7.63
C ILE A 15 -3.23 -0.42 -7.39
N LEU A 16 -3.99 -0.71 -8.45
CA LEU A 16 -5.30 -1.34 -8.35
C LEU A 16 -5.26 -2.80 -7.86
N THR A 17 -4.15 -3.53 -8.05
CA THR A 17 -4.06 -4.94 -7.64
C THR A 17 -3.33 -5.14 -6.32
N SER A 18 -2.35 -4.30 -6.03
CA SER A 18 -1.35 -4.58 -4.99
C SER A 18 -1.38 -3.57 -3.84
N ILE A 19 -2.01 -2.41 -4.04
CA ILE A 19 -2.09 -1.36 -3.01
C ILE A 19 -3.51 -1.32 -2.45
N PRO A 20 -3.76 -1.83 -1.23
CA PRO A 20 -5.11 -1.95 -0.69
C PRO A 20 -5.65 -0.64 -0.09
N SER A 21 -4.77 0.29 0.32
CA SER A 21 -5.14 1.51 1.03
C SER A 21 -4.05 2.57 0.91
N VAL A 22 -4.39 3.83 1.23
CA VAL A 22 -3.41 4.94 1.28
C VAL A 22 -2.38 4.72 2.41
N PRO A 23 -2.77 4.31 3.64
CA PRO A 23 -1.78 4.00 4.68
C PRO A 23 -0.76 2.92 4.30
N PHE A 24 -1.17 1.92 3.50
CA PHE A 24 -0.25 0.92 2.97
C PHE A 24 0.76 1.52 2.00
N LEU A 25 0.30 2.38 1.07
CA LEU A 25 1.17 3.12 0.15
C LEU A 25 2.18 3.96 0.94
N GLU A 26 1.72 4.76 1.91
CA GLU A 26 2.59 5.61 2.71
C GLU A 26 3.62 4.82 3.51
N ALA A 27 3.21 3.72 4.16
CA ALA A 27 4.13 2.85 4.87
C ALA A 27 5.20 2.26 3.94
N MET A 28 4.82 1.79 2.75
CA MET A 28 5.75 1.32 1.73
C MET A 28 6.76 2.40 1.32
N LEU A 29 6.30 3.63 1.10
CA LEU A 29 7.16 4.75 0.70
C LEU A 29 8.09 5.22 1.82
N LEU A 30 7.63 5.20 3.07
CA LEU A 30 8.47 5.48 4.25
C LEU A 30 9.62 4.48 4.38
N LEU A 31 9.31 3.18 4.32
CA LEU A 31 10.32 2.12 4.38
C LEU A 31 11.34 2.27 3.25
N ARG A 32 10.88 2.57 2.03
CA ARG A 32 11.75 2.77 0.86
C ARG A 32 12.68 3.97 1.02
N ASN A 33 12.18 5.09 1.54
CA ASN A 33 12.95 6.32 1.60
C ASN A 33 13.98 6.32 2.74
N GLU A 34 13.78 5.49 3.77
CA GLU A 34 14.66 5.40 4.95
C GLU A 34 15.28 4.00 5.10
N THR A 35 16.05 3.57 4.10
CA THR A 35 16.67 2.22 4.05
C THR A 35 17.68 1.92 5.17
N GLY A 36 18.17 2.95 5.87
CA GLY A 36 19.07 2.80 7.01
C GLY A 36 18.36 2.54 8.35
N VAL A 37 17.02 2.63 8.39
CA VAL A 37 16.23 2.58 9.62
C VAL A 37 15.43 1.28 9.69
N ALA A 38 15.44 0.64 10.86
CA ALA A 38 14.51 -0.44 11.16
C ALA A 38 13.16 0.16 11.58
N TRP A 39 12.09 -0.31 10.95
CA TRP A 39 10.72 0.14 11.20
C TRP A 39 9.99 -0.86 12.09
N ASP A 40 9.77 -0.49 13.34
CA ASP A 40 8.83 -1.17 14.22
C ASP A 40 7.44 -0.51 14.17
N SER A 41 6.46 -1.13 14.82
CA SER A 41 5.08 -0.66 14.83
C SER A 41 4.94 0.71 15.51
N THR A 42 5.67 0.97 16.58
CA THR A 42 5.61 2.24 17.32
C THR A 42 6.17 3.40 16.50
N HIS A 43 7.29 3.21 15.80
CA HIS A 43 7.87 4.22 14.92
C HIS A 43 6.97 4.49 13.73
N LEU A 44 6.45 3.45 13.07
CA LEU A 44 5.53 3.60 11.94
C LEU A 44 4.21 4.27 12.36
N ALA A 45 3.65 3.89 13.51
CA ALA A 45 2.43 4.47 14.07
C ALA A 45 2.57 5.98 14.28
N LYS A 46 3.69 6.43 14.84
CA LYS A 46 3.98 7.86 15.05
C LYS A 46 4.07 8.63 13.73
N ARG A 47 4.73 8.06 12.71
CA ARG A 47 4.90 8.73 11.41
C ARG A 47 3.59 8.83 10.63
N LEU A 48 2.72 7.83 10.74
CA LEU A 48 1.45 7.78 10.03
C LEU A 48 0.24 8.25 10.87
N TYR A 49 0.47 8.68 12.11
CA TYR A 49 -0.59 9.03 13.08
C TYR A 49 -1.64 7.92 13.25
N LEU A 50 -1.17 6.66 13.33
CA LEU A 50 -1.99 5.47 13.50
C LEU A 50 -1.87 4.91 14.92
N SER A 51 -2.72 3.94 15.25
CA SER A 51 -2.49 3.09 16.41
C SER A 51 -1.39 2.06 16.14
N ASP A 52 -0.67 1.64 17.18
CA ASP A 52 0.34 0.58 17.11
C ASP A 52 -0.22 -0.72 16.50
N LYS A 53 -1.47 -1.07 16.81
CA LYS A 53 -2.14 -2.23 16.21
C LYS A 53 -2.26 -2.11 14.70
N ALA A 54 -2.69 -0.95 14.20
CA ALA A 54 -2.81 -0.71 12.76
C ALA A 54 -1.43 -0.70 12.08
N ALA A 55 -0.42 -0.12 12.71
CA ALA A 55 0.95 -0.13 12.21
C ALA A 55 1.55 -1.54 12.15
N THR A 56 1.33 -2.38 13.18
CA THR A 56 1.72 -3.80 13.17
C THR A 56 1.09 -4.54 12.00
N THR A 57 -0.22 -4.35 11.76
CA THR A 57 -0.90 -4.95 10.61
C THR A 57 -0.28 -4.50 9.29
N LEU A 58 0.00 -3.20 9.12
CA LEU A 58 0.62 -2.68 7.91
C LEU A 58 2.01 -3.29 7.65
N LEU A 59 2.86 -3.40 8.67
CA LEU A 59 4.19 -4.03 8.54
C LEU A 59 4.08 -5.50 8.13
N ALA A 60 3.15 -6.24 8.75
CA ALA A 60 2.90 -7.63 8.40
C ALA A 60 2.37 -7.78 6.96
N GLU A 61 1.47 -6.90 6.51
CA GLU A 61 0.98 -6.87 5.13
C GLU A 61 2.09 -6.56 4.13
N LEU A 62 2.96 -5.59 4.43
CA LEU A 62 4.12 -5.26 3.57
C LEU A 62 5.11 -6.43 3.47
N HIS A 63 5.34 -7.14 4.56
CA HIS A 63 6.17 -8.35 4.56
C HIS A 63 5.52 -9.48 3.75
N ALA A 64 4.22 -9.73 3.94
CA ALA A 64 3.48 -10.73 3.18
C ALA A 64 3.41 -10.41 1.67
N ALA A 65 3.41 -9.12 1.31
CA ALA A 65 3.50 -8.66 -0.08
C ALA A 65 4.92 -8.76 -0.67
N GLY A 66 5.91 -9.19 0.10
CA GLY A 66 7.30 -9.29 -0.32
C GLY A 66 7.97 -7.93 -0.52
N ILE A 67 7.49 -6.87 0.15
CA ILE A 67 8.00 -5.49 0.03
C ILE A 67 8.98 -5.18 1.16
N ALA A 68 8.70 -5.71 2.34
CA ALA A 68 9.53 -5.57 3.53
C ALA A 68 10.08 -6.92 3.97
N ALA A 69 11.19 -6.92 4.69
CA ALA A 69 11.73 -8.10 5.36
C ALA A 69 12.07 -7.77 6.83
N PRO A 70 12.10 -8.77 7.74
CA PRO A 70 12.57 -8.57 9.10
C PRO A 70 13.99 -8.02 9.12
N ASN A 71 14.25 -7.05 9.99
CA ASN A 71 15.56 -6.47 10.17
C ASN A 71 16.37 -7.30 11.18
N ALA A 72 17.51 -7.85 10.76
CA ALA A 72 18.34 -8.69 11.62
C ALA A 72 18.93 -7.97 12.85
N ARG A 73 18.99 -6.63 12.84
CA ARG A 73 19.57 -5.82 13.93
C ARG A 73 18.53 -5.33 14.94
N THR A 74 17.25 -5.45 14.65
CA THR A 74 16.17 -4.90 15.47
C THR A 74 15.03 -5.89 15.56
N GLU A 75 14.82 -6.47 16.74
CA GLU A 75 13.72 -7.39 16.99
C GLU A 75 12.37 -6.70 16.72
N GLY A 76 11.51 -7.36 15.94
CA GLY A 76 10.22 -6.80 15.52
C GLY A 76 10.31 -5.66 14.50
N GLY A 77 11.52 -5.27 14.08
CA GLY A 77 11.75 -4.27 13.06
C GLY A 77 11.70 -4.85 11.66
N TYR A 78 11.27 -4.04 10.71
CA TYR A 78 11.27 -4.35 9.28
C TYR A 78 12.13 -3.35 8.50
N CYS A 79 12.63 -3.73 7.34
CA CYS A 79 13.25 -2.81 6.39
C CYS A 79 12.70 -3.04 4.99
N PHE A 80 12.84 -2.03 4.13
CA PHE A 80 12.53 -2.17 2.71
C PHE A 80 13.46 -3.20 2.07
N HIS A 81 12.87 -4.29 1.59
CA HIS A 81 13.61 -5.37 0.96
C HIS A 81 12.67 -6.10 -0.02
N PRO A 82 12.40 -5.51 -1.20
CA PRO A 82 11.55 -6.13 -2.20
C PRO A 82 12.07 -7.50 -2.63
N ALA A 83 11.14 -8.45 -2.80
CA ALA A 83 11.46 -9.83 -3.17
C ALA A 83 12.04 -9.98 -4.59
N SER A 84 11.96 -8.92 -5.42
CA SER A 84 12.57 -8.88 -6.74
C SER A 84 12.91 -7.46 -7.17
N GLU A 85 13.87 -7.34 -8.10
CA GLU A 85 14.23 -6.06 -8.72
C GLU A 85 13.06 -5.43 -9.47
N ALA A 86 12.27 -6.23 -10.20
CA ALA A 86 11.05 -5.75 -10.87
C ALA A 86 10.03 -5.15 -9.90
N LEU A 87 9.91 -5.70 -8.68
CA LEU A 87 9.06 -5.14 -7.63
C LEU A 87 9.64 -3.81 -7.10
N ALA A 88 10.96 -3.74 -6.89
CA ALA A 88 11.61 -2.50 -6.49
C ALA A 88 11.41 -1.39 -7.53
N ASP A 89 11.53 -1.73 -8.82
CA ASP A 89 11.35 -0.80 -9.95
C ASP A 89 9.93 -0.26 -10.03
N ILE A 90 8.91 -1.12 -9.99
CA ILE A 90 7.52 -0.67 -10.05
C ILE A 90 7.15 0.17 -8.82
N ILE A 91 7.67 -0.15 -7.64
CA ILE A 91 7.51 0.68 -6.43
C ILE A 91 8.18 2.04 -6.63
N GLY A 92 9.36 2.09 -7.24
CA GLY A 92 10.03 3.34 -7.60
C GLY A 92 9.18 4.21 -8.53
N LYS A 93 8.56 3.61 -9.56
CA LYS A 93 7.65 4.32 -10.46
C LYS A 93 6.38 4.81 -9.74
N VAL A 94 5.82 4.01 -8.85
CA VAL A 94 4.69 4.40 -8.00
C VAL A 94 5.05 5.59 -7.12
N ALA A 95 6.25 5.60 -6.52
CA ALA A 95 6.71 6.72 -5.70
C ALA A 95 6.77 8.03 -6.51
N SER A 96 7.33 7.99 -7.72
CA SER A 96 7.37 9.15 -8.61
C SER A 96 5.97 9.61 -9.03
N ALA A 97 5.09 8.67 -9.37
CA ALA A 97 3.71 8.97 -9.75
C ALA A 97 2.90 9.57 -8.58
N TYR A 98 3.09 9.05 -7.36
CA TYR A 98 2.40 9.56 -6.18
C TYR A 98 2.84 10.99 -5.82
N ALA A 99 4.14 11.27 -5.91
CA ALA A 99 4.67 12.61 -5.69
C ALA A 99 4.17 13.63 -6.74
N ALA A 100 4.01 13.22 -7.99
CA ALA A 100 3.56 14.09 -9.07
C ALA A 100 2.02 14.22 -9.18
N HIS A 101 1.28 13.17 -8.82
CA HIS A 101 -0.16 13.01 -9.11
C HIS A 101 -0.92 12.42 -7.90
N LEU A 102 -0.76 13.05 -6.74
CA LEU A 102 -1.29 12.56 -5.46
C LEU A 102 -2.81 12.33 -5.51
N VAL A 103 -3.57 13.25 -6.09
CA VAL A 103 -5.04 13.17 -6.15
C VAL A 103 -5.47 11.98 -7.01
N GLU A 104 -4.86 11.80 -8.17
CA GLU A 104 -5.17 10.70 -9.09
C GLU A 104 -4.82 9.34 -8.49
N VAL A 105 -3.66 9.22 -7.84
CA VAL A 105 -3.25 7.96 -7.20
C VAL A 105 -4.17 7.61 -6.02
N THR A 106 -4.52 8.57 -5.17
CA THR A 106 -5.45 8.32 -4.06
C THR A 106 -6.85 7.96 -4.57
N HIS A 107 -7.34 8.62 -5.63
CA HIS A 107 -8.58 8.24 -6.29
C HIS A 107 -8.56 6.80 -6.84
N LEU A 108 -7.45 6.35 -7.43
CA LEU A 108 -7.30 4.97 -7.89
C LEU A 108 -7.44 3.98 -6.73
N ILE A 109 -6.76 4.23 -5.60
CA ILE A 109 -6.84 3.38 -4.41
C ILE A 109 -8.27 3.33 -3.88
N HIS A 110 -8.96 4.47 -3.78
CA HIS A 110 -10.36 4.52 -3.32
C HIS A 110 -11.34 3.87 -4.30
N SER A 111 -11.10 3.95 -5.61
CA SER A 111 -11.96 3.33 -6.63
C SER A 111 -12.00 1.80 -6.51
N ARG A 112 -10.91 1.18 -6.04
CA ARG A 112 -10.82 -0.24 -5.71
C ARG A 112 -11.65 -0.58 -4.47
N SER A 113 -11.58 0.26 -3.44
CA SER A 113 -12.32 0.09 -2.18
C SER A 113 -13.83 0.22 -2.37
N GLY A 114 -14.28 1.12 -3.24
CA GLY A 114 -15.70 1.26 -3.61
C GLY A 114 -16.30 -0.01 -4.22
N LYS A 115 -15.57 -0.70 -5.11
CA LYS A 115 -16.05 -1.95 -5.73
C LYS A 115 -16.14 -3.12 -4.75
N ARG A 116 -15.23 -3.22 -3.77
CA ARG A 116 -15.33 -4.22 -2.69
C ARG A 116 -16.42 -3.88 -1.67
N ALA A 117 -16.61 -2.61 -1.32
CA ALA A 117 -17.68 -2.18 -0.42
C ALA A 117 -19.08 -2.45 -0.97
N VAL A 118 -19.28 -2.28 -2.30
CA VAL A 118 -20.55 -2.65 -2.97
C VAL A 118 -20.79 -4.16 -2.94
N GLN A 119 -19.76 -4.98 -3.16
CA GLN A 119 -19.89 -6.44 -3.06
C GLN A 119 -20.23 -6.94 -1.66
N PHE A 120 -19.80 -6.24 -0.60
CA PHE A 120 -20.27 -6.52 0.77
C PHE A 120 -21.71 -6.08 0.99
N ALA A 121 -22.13 -4.91 0.48
CA ALA A 121 -23.50 -4.42 0.63
C ALA A 121 -24.55 -5.33 -0.06
N ASP A 122 -24.21 -5.93 -1.21
CA ASP A 122 -25.09 -6.87 -1.90
C ASP A 122 -25.15 -8.24 -1.18
N ALA A 123 -24.10 -8.66 -0.49
CA ALA A 123 -24.10 -9.88 0.32
C ALA A 123 -25.08 -9.81 1.53
N PHE A 124 -25.41 -8.60 2.01
CA PHE A 124 -26.40 -8.41 3.08
C PHE A 124 -27.85 -8.25 2.60
N LYS A 125 -28.09 -8.12 1.28
CA LYS A 125 -29.45 -8.05 0.73
C LYS A 125 -30.07 -9.41 0.42
N TRP A 126 -29.31 -10.51 0.44
CA TRP A 126 -29.81 -11.86 0.10
C TRP A 126 -30.30 -12.69 1.29
N ARG A 127 -30.74 -12.06 2.38
CA ARG A 127 -31.51 -12.78 3.41
C ARG A 127 -32.77 -12.01 3.81
N LYS A 128 -33.62 -11.76 2.82
CA LYS A 128 -35.01 -11.42 3.03
C LYS A 128 -35.82 -11.92 1.84
N GLU A 129 -36.16 -13.21 1.88
CA GLU A 129 -37.40 -13.82 1.35
C GLU A 129 -37.22 -15.34 1.29
N SER A 130 -37.54 -16.00 2.41
CA SER A 130 -38.27 -17.28 2.51
C SER A 130 -38.43 -17.61 3.99
#